data_AF-A0A2K9NPR9-F1
#
_entry.id   AF-A0A2K9NPR9-F1
#
_cell.length_a   1.000
_cell.length_b   1.000
_cell.length_c   1.000
_cell.angle_alpha   90.00
_cell.angle_beta   90.00
_cell.angle_gamma   90.00
#
_symmetry.space_group_name_H-M   'P 1'
#
loop_
_entity.id
_entity.type
_entity.pdbx_description
1 polymer ?
#
loop_
_entity_poly.entity_id
_entity_poly.type
_entity_poly.pdbx_seq_one_letter_code
_entity_poly.pdbx_strand_id
1 'polypeptide(L)'
;MLIGLTCLSGKAFPQESSTPGIIESFERLLELHKDQFQKNKSRIQSNLKAVSNLSGYADVKLDPQYVKSIILHSDERFLKYAQQDECKFLSTLETNLLKTAEGNIDNILIEYKNKDGSTDSASMLKDDFFEQIYKRKCLNNREFSILFSEINAQKTIEGIKFSVPKNKAECSTIHNEWLANPFTPYLCRIQQVFKKPALKKQADYYRERIPLMQRVYLDNLCNSLSNPELFCSSYLKSDVWSKILNSELPDYKMSYKCQQMYNKKDKLTPMEMKNCASKLATENTFCETRGNQDFPSNFPLQNCSNISLALNKSKLISDYHDCPGNIDNEGLTNIHRIVNHFSPRTIVTSRDTCAGEANYTLAKLNLDVKHEAGWPLKVCYTNRIDNKEACVTYIPGSRADEPLSEDQVVARILYQQKGAPQKTTCRIVDSRTYNPARSEFKFGCFIVYSADLCTTLSCDKKVIWEEKVQQDIKFIGVPVFDYFPTSYLNERYAFTNLLDEVKGTQDRMIRNLTDVKFFLDKMPTGIIHGIGCAEDMIPEQFMRTAINQCHPMPFIVDGHVVKNNETWLVTRLAIDDVHTPRLLMWPNIFNAVSAYQELHPLNTWTLYGIRK
;
A
#
# COMPACT_ATOMS: atom_id res chain seq x y z
N MET A 1 -56.89 -35.43 22.35
CA MET A 1 -58.20 -34.92 22.81
C MET A 1 -58.00 -33.46 23.19
N LEU A 2 -58.22 -32.51 22.29
CA LEU A 2 -59.49 -31.85 22.00
C LEU A 2 -60.09 -31.04 23.19
N ILE A 3 -59.94 -29.71 23.08
CA ILE A 3 -60.97 -28.65 23.15
C ILE A 3 -61.81 -28.50 24.45
N GLY A 4 -61.82 -27.28 25.00
CA GLY A 4 -62.85 -26.84 25.95
C GLY A 4 -62.66 -25.46 26.62
N LEU A 5 -62.77 -24.38 25.83
CA LEU A 5 -63.32 -23.03 26.13
C LEU A 5 -63.06 -22.35 27.51
N THR A 6 -62.26 -21.27 27.59
CA THR A 6 -62.56 -19.83 27.35
C THR A 6 -63.32 -19.06 28.45
N CYS A 7 -62.72 -17.91 28.80
CA CYS A 7 -63.28 -16.60 29.17
C CYS A 7 -63.19 -16.18 30.64
N LEU A 8 -62.30 -15.22 30.91
CA LEU A 8 -62.65 -13.88 31.41
C LEU A 8 -61.51 -12.89 31.09
N SER A 9 -61.90 -11.88 30.31
CA SER A 9 -61.28 -10.61 29.90
C SER A 9 -60.55 -9.85 31.01
N GLY A 10 -59.65 -8.89 30.78
CA GLY A 10 -59.21 -8.23 29.57
C GLY A 10 -58.38 -6.99 29.94
N LYS A 11 -57.22 -6.80 29.30
CA LYS A 11 -56.65 -5.48 29.01
C LYS A 11 -56.17 -5.52 27.57
N ALA A 12 -56.68 -4.58 26.80
CA ALA A 12 -56.60 -4.52 25.35
C ALA A 12 -55.16 -4.52 24.84
N PHE A 13 -54.81 -5.52 24.03
CA PHE A 13 -53.80 -5.35 23.00
C PHE A 13 -54.54 -4.88 21.73
N PRO A 14 -54.03 -3.88 20.99
CA PRO A 14 -54.63 -3.48 19.73
C PRO A 14 -54.56 -4.66 18.74
N GLN A 15 -55.66 -4.92 18.03
CA GLN A 15 -55.67 -5.83 16.89
C GLN A 15 -54.83 -5.23 15.76
N GLU A 16 -53.62 -5.75 15.56
CA GLU A 16 -52.85 -5.52 14.34
C GLU A 16 -53.45 -6.34 13.19
N SER A 17 -53.59 -5.72 12.02
CA SER A 17 -54.35 -6.23 10.86
C SER A 17 -53.63 -7.31 10.04
N SER A 18 -52.47 -7.80 10.48
CA SER A 18 -51.77 -8.92 9.87
C SER A 18 -50.88 -9.60 10.90
N THR A 19 -50.79 -10.94 10.86
CA THR A 19 -49.84 -11.69 11.66
C THR A 19 -48.42 -11.19 11.35
N PRO A 20 -47.67 -10.66 12.32
CA PRO A 20 -46.35 -10.09 12.06
C PRO A 20 -45.42 -11.18 11.51
N GLY A 21 -44.55 -10.78 10.57
CA GLY A 21 -43.53 -11.68 10.03
C GLY A 21 -42.58 -12.18 11.12
N ILE A 22 -41.78 -13.21 10.84
CA ILE A 22 -40.82 -13.76 11.83
C ILE A 22 -39.83 -12.69 12.33
N ILE A 23 -39.36 -11.81 11.43
CA ILE A 23 -38.44 -10.71 11.77
C ILE A 23 -39.13 -9.69 12.68
N GLU A 24 -40.31 -9.22 12.28
CA GLU A 24 -41.11 -8.25 13.03
C GLU A 24 -41.52 -8.78 14.42
N SER A 25 -41.86 -10.07 14.49
CA SER A 25 -42.14 -10.77 15.75
C SER A 25 -40.91 -10.80 16.68
N PHE A 26 -39.71 -11.01 16.10
CA PHE A 26 -38.46 -11.01 16.86
C PHE A 26 -38.07 -9.59 17.32
N GLU A 27 -38.23 -8.58 16.48
CA GLU A 27 -38.02 -7.17 16.83
C GLU A 27 -38.92 -6.76 18.01
N ARG A 28 -40.20 -7.13 17.96
CA ARG A 28 -41.15 -6.88 19.07
C ARG A 28 -40.76 -7.61 20.35
N LEU A 29 -40.25 -8.84 20.26
CA LEU A 29 -39.73 -9.57 21.42
C LEU A 29 -38.50 -8.87 22.03
N LEU A 30 -37.62 -8.30 21.20
CA LEU A 30 -36.47 -7.52 21.68
C LEU A 30 -36.89 -6.24 22.40
N GLU A 31 -37.92 -5.55 21.91
CA GLU A 31 -38.48 -4.36 22.58
C GLU A 31 -39.12 -4.71 23.93
N LEU A 32 -39.97 -5.74 23.98
CA LEU A 32 -40.57 -6.21 25.22
C LEU A 32 -39.51 -6.62 26.25
N HIS A 33 -38.46 -7.31 25.79
CA HIS A 33 -37.35 -7.69 26.63
C HIS A 33 -36.57 -6.47 27.15
N LYS A 34 -36.32 -5.47 26.31
CA LYS A 34 -35.67 -4.22 26.71
C LYS A 34 -36.43 -3.52 27.84
N ASP A 35 -37.75 -3.43 27.74
CA ASP A 35 -38.59 -2.85 28.80
C ASP A 35 -38.54 -3.65 30.11
N GLN A 36 -38.57 -4.99 30.01
CA GLN A 36 -38.44 -5.88 31.18
C GLN A 36 -37.07 -5.70 31.85
N PHE A 37 -36.00 -5.62 31.06
CA PHE A 37 -34.65 -5.42 31.54
C PHE A 37 -34.51 -4.08 32.29
N GLN A 38 -35.05 -2.99 31.73
CA GLN A 38 -35.04 -1.68 32.37
C GLN A 38 -35.78 -1.65 33.70
N LYS A 39 -36.96 -2.30 33.76
CA LYS A 39 -37.74 -2.43 35.01
C LYS A 39 -36.98 -3.25 36.06
N ASN A 40 -36.35 -4.36 35.68
CA ASN A 40 -35.57 -5.18 36.61
C ASN A 40 -34.34 -4.43 37.14
N LYS A 41 -33.60 -3.74 36.25
CA LYS A 41 -32.45 -2.92 36.64
C LYS A 41 -32.85 -1.82 37.63
N SER A 42 -33.92 -1.08 37.33
CA SER A 42 -34.44 -0.03 38.21
C SER A 42 -34.82 -0.58 39.59
N ARG A 43 -35.45 -1.76 39.64
CA ARG A 43 -35.81 -2.46 40.88
C ARG A 43 -34.57 -2.87 41.69
N ILE A 44 -33.53 -3.37 41.03
CA ILE A 44 -32.28 -3.79 41.70
C ILE A 44 -31.51 -2.56 42.19
N GLN A 45 -31.49 -1.47 41.41
CA GLN A 45 -30.84 -0.22 41.79
C GLN A 45 -31.59 0.53 42.90
N SER A 46 -32.92 0.42 42.99
CA SER A 46 -33.69 1.03 44.10
C SER A 46 -33.48 0.31 45.44
N ASN A 47 -33.03 -0.95 45.43
CA ASN A 47 -32.80 -1.77 46.62
C ASN A 47 -31.35 -1.71 47.14
N LEU A 48 -30.68 -0.56 47.00
CA LEU A 48 -29.26 -0.28 47.30
C LEU A 48 -28.77 -0.79 48.69
N LYS A 49 -28.55 -2.09 48.83
CA LYS A 49 -27.50 -2.63 49.68
C LYS A 49 -26.23 -2.56 48.82
N ALA A 50 -25.44 -1.50 49.02
CA ALA A 50 -24.17 -1.34 48.31
C ALA A 50 -23.25 -2.53 48.66
N VAL A 51 -23.17 -3.52 47.76
CA VAL A 51 -22.21 -4.62 47.89
C VAL A 51 -20.87 -4.11 47.39
N SER A 52 -20.11 -3.47 48.28
CA SER A 52 -18.75 -3.01 47.96
C SER A 52 -17.72 -4.14 47.97
N ASN A 53 -18.03 -5.28 48.60
CA ASN A 53 -17.11 -6.40 48.72
C ASN A 53 -17.83 -7.78 48.67
N LEU A 54 -17.53 -8.55 47.63
CA LEU A 54 -17.95 -9.92 47.35
C LEU A 54 -17.22 -10.96 48.21
N SER A 55 -16.14 -10.59 48.92
CA SER A 55 -15.28 -11.52 49.67
C SER A 55 -16.05 -12.34 50.71
N GLY A 56 -17.16 -11.81 51.23
CA GLY A 56 -18.01 -12.45 52.24
C GLY A 56 -19.17 -13.33 51.72
N TYR A 57 -19.33 -13.48 50.40
CA TYR A 57 -20.45 -14.24 49.81
C TYR A 57 -19.98 -15.51 49.09
N ALA A 58 -20.67 -16.62 49.35
CA ALA A 58 -20.28 -17.96 48.94
C ALA A 58 -20.72 -18.37 47.51
N ASP A 59 -21.69 -17.68 46.91
CA ASP A 59 -22.27 -18.04 45.60
C ASP A 59 -22.77 -16.79 44.86
N VAL A 60 -21.83 -16.06 44.23
CA VAL A 60 -22.13 -14.87 43.41
C VAL A 60 -22.30 -15.31 41.95
N LYS A 61 -23.47 -15.06 41.39
CA LYS A 61 -23.85 -15.39 40.01
C LYS A 61 -24.36 -14.14 39.29
N LEU A 62 -24.37 -14.18 37.97
CA LEU A 62 -25.02 -13.12 37.18
C LEU A 62 -26.55 -13.28 37.24
N ASP A 63 -27.26 -12.17 37.31
CA ASP A 63 -28.73 -12.16 37.28
C ASP A 63 -29.24 -12.83 35.97
N PRO A 64 -30.23 -13.74 36.03
CA PRO A 64 -30.71 -14.45 34.86
C PRO A 64 -31.28 -13.54 33.75
N GLN A 65 -31.96 -12.45 34.11
CA GLN A 65 -32.47 -11.48 33.13
C GLN A 65 -31.32 -10.69 32.51
N TYR A 66 -30.25 -10.46 33.27
CA TYR A 66 -29.03 -9.84 32.79
C TYR A 66 -28.31 -10.73 31.76
N VAL A 67 -28.14 -12.01 32.05
CA VAL A 67 -27.57 -12.99 31.09
C VAL A 67 -28.45 -13.09 29.84
N LYS A 68 -29.77 -13.13 29.99
CA LYS A 68 -30.72 -13.12 28.87
C LYS A 68 -30.53 -11.88 27.98
N SER A 69 -30.36 -10.71 28.60
CA SER A 69 -30.04 -9.46 27.91
C SER A 69 -28.74 -9.54 27.11
N ILE A 70 -27.71 -10.13 27.71
CA ILE A 70 -26.43 -10.35 27.03
C ILE A 70 -26.61 -11.23 25.77
N ILE A 71 -27.31 -12.34 25.89
CA ILE A 71 -27.52 -13.29 24.79
C ILE A 71 -28.31 -12.65 23.64
N LEU A 72 -29.33 -11.84 23.95
CA LEU A 72 -30.21 -11.26 22.93
C LEU A 72 -29.61 -10.05 22.19
N HIS A 73 -28.67 -9.33 22.82
CA HIS A 73 -28.17 -8.04 22.30
C HIS A 73 -26.69 -8.04 21.91
N SER A 74 -25.95 -9.12 22.18
CA SER A 74 -24.56 -9.27 21.76
C SER A 74 -24.45 -9.81 20.33
N ASP A 75 -23.35 -9.49 19.65
CA ASP A 75 -23.04 -10.07 18.34
C ASP A 75 -22.77 -11.58 18.49
N GLU A 76 -23.40 -12.38 17.64
CA GLU A 76 -23.30 -13.85 17.63
C GLU A 76 -21.83 -14.32 17.63
N ARG A 77 -20.94 -13.59 16.93
CA ARG A 77 -19.53 -13.97 16.81
C ARG A 77 -18.80 -13.97 18.16
N PHE A 78 -19.14 -13.02 19.04
CA PHE A 78 -18.55 -12.91 20.37
C PHE A 78 -19.28 -13.81 21.37
N LEU A 79 -20.58 -14.06 21.18
CA LEU A 79 -21.32 -15.04 21.97
C LEU A 79 -20.77 -16.45 21.77
N LYS A 80 -20.52 -16.87 20.53
CA LYS A 80 -19.92 -18.18 20.22
C LYS A 80 -18.54 -18.35 20.84
N TYR A 81 -17.73 -17.29 20.86
CA TYR A 81 -16.42 -17.30 21.54
C TYR A 81 -16.59 -17.41 23.06
N ALA A 82 -17.49 -16.61 23.65
CA ALA A 82 -17.74 -16.55 25.08
C ALA A 82 -18.30 -17.86 25.66
N GLN A 83 -18.98 -18.69 24.84
CA GLN A 83 -19.57 -19.97 25.27
C GLN A 83 -18.55 -21.08 25.52
N GLN A 84 -17.28 -20.89 25.16
CA GLN A 84 -16.27 -21.95 25.25
C GLN A 84 -15.84 -22.24 26.70
N ASP A 85 -15.69 -21.21 27.54
CA ASP A 85 -15.37 -21.35 28.97
C ASP A 85 -15.70 -20.07 29.78
N GLU A 86 -15.76 -20.20 31.11
CA GLU A 86 -16.11 -19.11 32.04
C GLU A 86 -15.13 -17.92 31.94
N CYS A 87 -13.83 -18.16 31.74
CA CYS A 87 -12.83 -17.09 31.67
C CYS A 87 -12.92 -16.30 30.36
N LYS A 88 -13.26 -16.96 29.25
CA LYS A 88 -13.58 -16.31 27.98
C LYS A 88 -14.87 -15.50 28.06
N PHE A 89 -15.91 -16.04 28.70
CA PHE A 89 -17.12 -15.29 28.96
C PHE A 89 -16.82 -14.00 29.73
N LEU A 90 -16.09 -14.10 30.83
CA LEU A 90 -15.75 -12.96 31.68
C LEU A 90 -14.86 -11.93 30.97
N SER A 91 -13.85 -12.33 30.20
CA SER A 91 -12.99 -11.39 29.45
C SER A 91 -13.72 -10.71 28.29
N THR A 92 -14.62 -11.43 27.61
CA THR A 92 -15.47 -10.86 26.55
C THR A 92 -16.49 -9.86 27.12
N LEU A 93 -16.94 -10.10 28.36
CA LEU A 93 -17.78 -9.19 29.12
C LEU A 93 -17.01 -7.94 29.60
N GLU A 94 -15.80 -8.10 30.16
CA GLU A 94 -14.93 -7.00 30.60
C GLU A 94 -14.62 -6.03 29.44
N THR A 95 -14.33 -6.60 28.27
CA THR A 95 -13.92 -5.87 27.07
C THR A 95 -15.07 -5.18 26.33
N ASN A 96 -16.31 -5.22 26.86
CA ASN A 96 -17.52 -4.67 26.23
C ASN A 96 -17.78 -5.21 24.82
N LEU A 97 -17.33 -6.44 24.54
CA LEU A 97 -17.67 -7.16 23.31
C LEU A 97 -19.06 -7.80 23.41
N LEU A 98 -19.42 -8.22 24.63
CA LEU A 98 -20.81 -8.52 25.00
C LEU A 98 -21.55 -7.23 25.38
N LYS A 99 -22.84 -7.18 25.05
CA LYS A 99 -23.72 -6.02 25.22
C LYS A 99 -25.05 -6.44 25.80
N THR A 100 -25.67 -5.53 26.56
CA THR A 100 -27.05 -5.66 27.02
C THR A 100 -27.97 -4.81 26.14
N ALA A 101 -29.26 -4.76 26.48
CA ALA A 101 -30.25 -3.88 25.85
C ALA A 101 -29.90 -2.38 25.90
N GLU A 102 -28.94 -1.97 26.75
CA GLU A 102 -28.43 -0.59 26.87
C GLU A 102 -27.17 -0.34 26.04
N GLY A 103 -26.60 -1.38 25.41
CA GLY A 103 -25.34 -1.29 24.69
C GLY A 103 -24.14 -1.65 25.56
N ASN A 104 -23.26 -0.69 25.84
CA ASN A 104 -22.06 -0.94 26.65
C ASN A 104 -22.46 -1.22 28.11
N ILE A 105 -21.64 -2.03 28.79
CA ILE A 105 -21.91 -2.49 30.14
C ILE A 105 -21.08 -1.66 31.12
N ASP A 106 -21.76 -0.84 31.92
CA ASP A 106 -21.14 -0.05 32.99
C ASP A 106 -21.37 -0.68 34.37
N ASN A 107 -22.50 -1.38 34.55
CA ASN A 107 -22.88 -2.05 35.78
C ASN A 107 -23.23 -3.51 35.53
N ILE A 108 -22.76 -4.40 36.41
CA ILE A 108 -23.08 -5.82 36.41
C ILE A 108 -24.19 -6.08 37.42
N LEU A 109 -25.24 -6.80 36.98
CA LEU A 109 -26.31 -7.26 37.86
C LEU A 109 -25.99 -8.68 38.33
N ILE A 110 -25.95 -8.86 39.65
CA ILE A 110 -25.59 -10.11 40.29
C ILE A 110 -26.70 -10.59 41.22
N GLU A 111 -26.76 -11.90 41.40
CA GLU A 111 -27.45 -12.58 42.48
C GLU A 111 -26.43 -13.17 43.45
N TYR A 112 -26.68 -13.05 44.75
CA TYR A 112 -25.81 -13.62 45.78
C TYR A 112 -26.64 -14.20 46.93
N LYS A 113 -26.11 -15.25 47.57
CA LYS A 113 -26.69 -15.76 48.82
C LYS A 113 -26.21 -14.93 50.00
N ASN A 114 -27.15 -14.35 50.74
CA ASN A 114 -26.83 -13.63 51.97
C ASN A 114 -26.52 -14.60 53.13
N LYS A 115 -26.15 -14.07 54.31
CA LYS A 115 -25.79 -14.88 55.48
C LYS A 115 -26.94 -15.77 55.98
N ASP A 116 -28.18 -15.40 55.66
CA ASP A 116 -29.40 -16.11 56.03
C ASP A 116 -29.80 -17.18 54.98
N GLY A 117 -29.00 -17.33 53.92
CA GLY A 117 -29.22 -18.30 52.86
C GLY A 117 -30.22 -17.89 51.79
N SER A 118 -30.83 -16.70 51.88
CA SER A 118 -31.73 -16.18 50.84
C SER A 118 -30.96 -15.52 49.70
N THR A 119 -31.51 -15.61 48.49
CA THR A 119 -30.93 -14.98 47.29
C THR A 119 -31.36 -13.52 47.22
N ASP A 120 -30.40 -12.61 47.30
CA ASP A 120 -30.57 -11.18 47.07
C ASP A 120 -29.94 -10.79 45.72
N SER A 121 -30.40 -9.69 45.11
CA SER A 121 -29.84 -9.13 43.87
C SER A 121 -29.17 -7.79 44.14
N ALA A 122 -28.05 -7.52 43.48
CA ALA A 122 -27.35 -6.23 43.57
C ALA A 122 -26.85 -5.77 42.20
N SER A 123 -26.57 -4.47 42.11
CA SER A 123 -25.86 -3.86 40.99
C SER A 123 -24.51 -3.37 41.49
N MET A 124 -23.45 -3.65 40.73
CA MET A 124 -22.09 -3.24 41.04
C MET A 124 -21.41 -2.68 39.79
N LEU A 125 -20.48 -1.74 39.99
CA LEU A 125 -19.65 -1.23 38.90
C LEU A 125 -18.87 -2.38 38.24
N LYS A 126 -18.73 -2.30 36.92
CA LYS A 126 -18.03 -3.33 36.15
C LYS A 126 -16.60 -3.58 36.65
N ASP A 127 -15.86 -2.52 36.91
CA ASP A 127 -14.45 -2.62 37.32
C ASP A 127 -14.33 -3.29 38.70
N ASP A 128 -15.19 -2.91 39.65
CA ASP A 128 -15.25 -3.54 40.99
C ASP A 128 -15.61 -5.03 40.89
N PHE A 129 -16.54 -5.40 40.01
CA PHE A 129 -16.90 -6.80 39.77
C PHE A 129 -15.70 -7.62 39.31
N PHE A 130 -14.96 -7.16 38.30
CA PHE A 130 -13.83 -7.90 37.75
C PHE A 130 -12.61 -7.90 38.68
N GLU A 131 -12.38 -6.85 39.46
CA GLU A 131 -11.30 -6.85 40.46
C GLU A 131 -11.47 -7.98 41.48
N GLN A 132 -12.72 -8.32 41.81
CA GLN A 132 -13.05 -9.32 42.81
C GLN A 132 -13.23 -10.72 42.22
N ILE A 133 -13.85 -10.82 41.04
CA ILE A 133 -14.04 -12.10 40.35
C ILE A 133 -12.72 -12.66 39.83
N TYR A 134 -11.84 -11.85 39.22
CA TYR A 134 -10.57 -12.36 38.69
C TYR A 134 -9.62 -12.88 39.76
N LYS A 135 -9.63 -12.28 40.96
CA LYS A 135 -8.89 -12.81 42.12
C LYS A 135 -9.35 -14.22 42.54
N ARG A 136 -10.62 -14.56 42.27
CA ARG A 136 -11.23 -15.85 42.64
C ARG A 136 -11.20 -16.86 41.50
N LYS A 137 -11.41 -16.40 40.27
CA LYS A 137 -11.62 -17.21 39.08
C LYS A 137 -10.99 -16.46 37.89
N CYS A 138 -10.04 -17.08 37.19
CA CYS A 138 -9.34 -16.51 36.02
C CYS A 138 -8.28 -15.42 36.36
N LEU A 139 -7.33 -15.75 37.25
CA LEU A 139 -6.25 -14.86 37.71
C LEU A 139 -5.52 -14.12 36.57
N ASN A 140 -5.21 -14.83 35.48
CA ASN A 140 -4.44 -14.29 34.36
C ASN A 140 -5.18 -13.17 33.61
N ASN A 141 -6.51 -13.13 33.62
CA ASN A 141 -7.27 -12.09 32.90
C ASN A 141 -6.94 -10.69 33.41
N ARG A 142 -6.67 -10.53 34.71
CA ARG A 142 -6.25 -9.25 35.28
C ARG A 142 -4.94 -8.77 34.65
N GLU A 143 -3.98 -9.67 34.48
CA GLU A 143 -2.70 -9.34 33.84
C GLU A 143 -2.89 -9.00 32.36
N PHE A 144 -3.76 -9.73 31.66
CA PHE A 144 -4.07 -9.45 30.26
C PHE A 144 -4.71 -8.07 30.07
N SER A 145 -5.63 -7.67 30.95
CA SER A 145 -6.23 -6.33 30.93
C SER A 145 -5.18 -5.22 31.07
N ILE A 146 -4.14 -5.44 31.90
CA ILE A 146 -3.00 -4.52 32.05
C ILE A 146 -2.14 -4.47 30.78
N LEU A 147 -1.87 -5.63 30.15
CA LEU A 147 -1.11 -5.72 28.91
C LEU A 147 -1.78 -4.96 27.75
N PHE A 148 -3.12 -5.01 27.67
CA PHE A 148 -3.89 -4.32 26.64
C PHE A 148 -4.46 -2.97 27.07
N SER A 149 -3.95 -2.39 28.15
CA SER A 149 -4.20 -0.99 28.50
C SER A 149 -3.63 -0.04 27.44
N GLU A 150 -4.12 1.20 27.36
CA GLU A 150 -3.69 2.16 26.33
C GLU A 150 -2.17 2.36 26.29
N ILE A 151 -1.50 2.28 27.45
CA ILE A 151 -0.06 2.48 27.58
C ILE A 151 0.73 1.25 27.07
N ASN A 152 0.24 0.03 27.31
CA ASN A 152 0.99 -1.20 27.06
C ASN A 152 0.62 -1.89 25.75
N ALA A 153 -0.58 -1.64 25.22
CA ALA A 153 -1.13 -2.35 24.07
C ALA A 153 -0.21 -2.36 22.85
N GLN A 154 0.52 -1.26 22.60
CA GLN A 154 1.49 -1.20 21.50
C GLN A 154 2.56 -2.30 21.64
N LYS A 155 3.28 -2.29 22.76
CA LYS A 155 4.36 -3.26 23.03
C LYS A 155 3.84 -4.70 23.02
N THR A 156 2.64 -4.91 23.56
CA THR A 156 2.01 -6.23 23.56
C THR A 156 1.67 -6.69 22.15
N ILE A 157 1.09 -5.83 21.31
CA ILE A 157 0.76 -6.17 19.91
C ILE A 157 2.01 -6.39 19.07
N GLU A 158 3.07 -5.61 19.28
CA GLU A 158 4.37 -5.81 18.62
C GLU A 158 5.00 -7.17 18.96
N GLY A 159 4.75 -7.68 20.17
CA GLY A 159 5.20 -9.02 20.60
C GLY A 159 4.36 -10.18 20.08
N ILE A 160 3.21 -9.92 19.45
CA ILE A 160 2.30 -10.96 18.94
C ILE A 160 2.62 -11.27 17.47
N LYS A 161 2.77 -12.56 17.16
CA LYS A 161 2.98 -13.03 15.79
C LYS A 161 1.65 -13.19 15.05
N PHE A 162 1.40 -12.33 14.06
CA PHE A 162 0.25 -12.41 13.16
C PHE A 162 0.57 -13.27 11.92
N SER A 163 0.39 -14.59 12.04
CA SER A 163 0.69 -15.53 10.96
C SER A 163 -0.35 -15.47 9.84
N VAL A 164 0.09 -15.27 8.60
CA VAL A 164 -0.76 -15.35 7.40
C VAL A 164 -0.73 -16.79 6.87
N PRO A 165 -1.89 -17.45 6.71
CA PRO A 165 -1.95 -18.84 6.28
C PRO A 165 -1.62 -19.01 4.80
N LYS A 166 -0.91 -20.08 4.45
CA LYS A 166 -0.57 -20.41 3.05
C LYS A 166 -1.53 -21.40 2.41
N ASN A 167 -2.27 -22.15 3.22
CA ASN A 167 -3.22 -23.16 2.76
C ASN A 167 -4.39 -23.29 3.75
N LYS A 168 -5.44 -24.02 3.33
CA LYS A 168 -6.67 -24.18 4.12
C LYS A 168 -6.42 -24.85 5.48
N ALA A 169 -5.56 -25.86 5.54
CA ALA A 169 -5.26 -26.56 6.79
C ALA A 169 -4.55 -25.66 7.79
N GLU A 170 -3.51 -24.95 7.35
CA GLU A 170 -2.79 -23.96 8.16
C GLU A 170 -3.73 -22.84 8.63
N CYS A 171 -4.64 -22.39 7.78
CA CYS A 171 -5.62 -21.37 8.14
C CYS A 171 -6.57 -21.82 9.25
N SER A 172 -7.12 -23.03 9.13
CA SER A 172 -7.98 -23.59 10.17
C SER A 172 -7.23 -23.73 11.50
N THR A 173 -5.96 -24.14 11.47
CA THR A 173 -5.11 -24.20 12.67
C THR A 173 -4.93 -22.82 13.29
N ILE A 174 -4.52 -21.82 12.50
CA ILE A 174 -4.33 -20.44 12.98
C ILE A 174 -5.64 -19.90 13.58
N HIS A 175 -6.78 -20.11 12.92
CA HIS A 175 -8.07 -19.66 13.43
C HIS A 175 -8.43 -20.31 14.77
N ASN A 176 -8.22 -21.63 14.90
CA ASN A 176 -8.42 -22.35 16.16
C ASN A 176 -7.47 -21.89 17.27
N GLU A 177 -6.21 -21.58 16.93
CA GLU A 177 -5.25 -20.97 17.87
C GLU A 177 -5.77 -19.63 18.39
N TRP A 178 -6.34 -18.78 17.52
CA TRP A 178 -6.96 -17.52 17.95
C TRP A 178 -8.21 -17.73 18.81
N LEU A 179 -9.03 -18.76 18.52
CA LEU A 179 -10.15 -19.14 19.38
C LEU A 179 -9.69 -19.61 20.76
N ALA A 180 -8.56 -20.30 20.84
CA ALA A 180 -7.95 -20.73 22.10
C ALA A 180 -7.20 -19.60 22.82
N ASN A 181 -6.73 -18.59 22.10
CA ASN A 181 -5.87 -17.54 22.63
C ASN A 181 -6.64 -16.63 23.62
N PRO A 182 -6.13 -16.44 24.85
CA PRO A 182 -6.77 -15.60 25.86
C PRO A 182 -6.70 -14.09 25.56
N PHE A 183 -5.84 -13.66 24.63
CA PHE A 183 -5.71 -12.25 24.24
C PHE A 183 -6.79 -11.79 23.26
N THR A 184 -7.49 -12.72 22.62
CA THR A 184 -8.45 -12.44 21.54
C THR A 184 -9.53 -11.41 21.92
N PRO A 185 -10.16 -11.44 23.11
CA PRO A 185 -11.13 -10.43 23.51
C PRO A 185 -10.53 -9.02 23.59
N TYR A 186 -9.31 -8.90 24.10
CA TYR A 186 -8.63 -7.60 24.23
C TYR A 186 -8.20 -7.04 22.87
N LEU A 187 -7.72 -7.91 21.98
CA LEU A 187 -7.43 -7.55 20.59
C LEU A 187 -8.68 -7.08 19.85
N CYS A 188 -9.80 -7.79 20.03
CA CYS A 188 -11.05 -7.40 19.42
C CYS A 188 -11.67 -6.13 20.03
N ARG A 189 -11.40 -5.83 21.31
CA ARG A 189 -11.74 -4.52 21.89
C ARG A 189 -11.07 -3.38 21.12
N ILE A 190 -9.78 -3.50 20.81
CA ILE A 190 -9.03 -2.49 20.04
C ILE A 190 -9.64 -2.34 18.64
N GLN A 191 -9.98 -3.46 17.99
CA GLN A 191 -10.67 -3.46 16.71
C GLN A 191 -12.01 -2.68 16.77
N GLN A 192 -12.79 -2.85 17.84
CA GLN A 192 -14.05 -2.12 18.02
C GLN A 192 -13.86 -0.61 18.22
N VAL A 193 -12.73 -0.18 18.82
CA VAL A 193 -12.40 1.26 18.95
C VAL A 193 -12.33 1.92 17.58
N PHE A 194 -11.73 1.26 16.58
CA PHE A 194 -11.64 1.80 15.22
C PHE A 194 -12.99 1.97 14.53
N LYS A 195 -14.02 1.21 14.94
CA LYS A 195 -15.36 1.23 14.34
C LYS A 195 -16.31 2.26 14.98
N LYS A 196 -15.99 2.78 16.17
CA LYS A 196 -16.88 3.70 16.90
C LYS A 196 -16.47 5.16 16.66
N PRO A 197 -17.30 5.99 15.97
CA PRO A 197 -16.98 7.41 15.74
C PRO A 197 -16.76 8.19 17.03
N ALA A 198 -17.48 7.84 18.10
CA ALA A 198 -17.35 8.47 19.42
C ALA A 198 -15.96 8.28 20.06
N LEU A 199 -15.18 7.29 19.63
CA LEU A 199 -13.85 6.99 20.16
C LEU A 199 -12.73 7.46 19.23
N LYS A 200 -12.98 8.46 18.39
CA LYS A 200 -12.03 8.94 17.36
C LYS A 200 -10.63 9.22 17.93
N LYS A 201 -10.52 9.90 19.08
CA LYS A 201 -9.22 10.20 19.72
C LYS A 201 -8.42 8.94 20.06
N GLN A 202 -9.09 7.93 20.62
CA GLN A 202 -8.46 6.65 20.97
C GLN A 202 -8.14 5.83 19.71
N ALA A 203 -8.99 5.89 18.69
CA ALA A 203 -8.72 5.29 17.40
C ALA A 203 -7.49 5.92 16.72
N ASP A 204 -7.34 7.25 16.78
CA ASP A 204 -6.18 7.96 16.25
C ASP A 204 -4.90 7.59 17.01
N TYR A 205 -4.97 7.52 18.35
CA TYR A 205 -3.87 7.03 19.19
C TYR A 205 -3.35 5.65 18.77
N TYR A 206 -4.27 4.70 18.51
CA TYR A 206 -3.91 3.36 18.04
C TYR A 206 -3.45 3.34 16.58
N ARG A 207 -3.96 4.21 15.70
CA ARG A 207 -3.55 4.27 14.28
C ARG A 207 -2.08 4.67 14.13
N GLU A 208 -1.58 5.52 15.01
CA GLU A 208 -0.18 5.96 15.04
C GLU A 208 0.78 4.88 15.53
N ARG A 209 0.30 3.93 16.35
CA ARG A 209 1.14 2.97 17.09
C ARG A 209 1.02 1.53 16.60
N ILE A 210 -0.12 1.16 16.02
CA ILE A 210 -0.36 -0.19 15.49
C ILE A 210 -0.18 -0.15 13.97
N PRO A 211 0.78 -0.92 13.41
CA PRO A 211 0.99 -0.91 11.97
C PRO A 211 -0.22 -1.42 11.21
N LEU A 212 -0.32 -1.01 9.93
CA LEU A 212 -1.53 -1.22 9.13
C LEU A 212 -1.89 -2.70 8.98
N MET A 213 -0.89 -3.57 8.78
CA MET A 213 -1.08 -5.01 8.64
C MET A 213 -1.78 -5.63 9.85
N GLN A 214 -1.35 -5.31 11.07
CA GLN A 214 -1.98 -5.80 12.29
C GLN A 214 -3.41 -5.27 12.40
N ARG A 215 -3.67 -4.01 12.04
CA ARG A 215 -5.03 -3.45 12.06
C ARG A 215 -5.97 -4.17 11.10
N VAL A 216 -5.52 -4.45 9.88
CA VAL A 216 -6.31 -5.18 8.87
C VAL A 216 -6.52 -6.63 9.31
N TYR A 217 -5.47 -7.27 9.84
CA TYR A 217 -5.56 -8.63 10.36
C TYR A 217 -6.59 -8.73 11.49
N LEU A 218 -6.54 -7.81 12.45
CA LEU A 218 -7.48 -7.76 13.57
C LEU A 218 -8.91 -7.52 13.09
N ASP A 219 -9.12 -6.67 12.09
CA ASP A 219 -10.46 -6.48 11.51
C ASP A 219 -10.98 -7.79 10.89
N ASN A 220 -10.17 -8.51 10.11
CA ASN A 220 -10.56 -9.80 9.54
C ASN A 220 -10.80 -10.86 10.62
N LEU A 221 -9.89 -11.00 11.61
CA LEU A 221 -10.00 -11.94 12.71
C LEU A 221 -11.29 -11.71 13.51
N CYS A 222 -11.50 -10.48 13.99
CA CYS A 222 -12.60 -10.18 14.88
C CYS A 222 -13.95 -10.18 14.15
N ASN A 223 -13.99 -9.85 12.86
CA ASN A 223 -15.21 -9.95 12.07
C ASN A 223 -15.57 -11.38 11.66
N SER A 224 -14.59 -12.27 11.62
CA SER A 224 -14.74 -13.67 11.20
C SER A 224 -14.50 -14.65 12.36
N LEU A 225 -14.63 -14.18 13.61
CA LEU A 225 -14.25 -14.97 14.80
C LEU A 225 -15.03 -16.29 14.89
N SER A 226 -16.31 -16.28 14.54
CA SER A 226 -17.17 -17.47 14.53
C SER A 226 -17.19 -18.24 13.20
N ASN A 227 -16.50 -17.76 12.17
CA ASN A 227 -16.55 -18.34 10.83
C ASN A 227 -15.12 -18.52 10.26
N PRO A 228 -14.53 -19.72 10.39
CA PRO A 228 -13.18 -19.98 9.87
C PRO A 228 -13.11 -19.82 8.35
N GLU A 229 -14.16 -20.16 7.61
CA GLU A 229 -14.16 -20.03 6.15
C GLU A 229 -14.07 -18.57 5.72
N LEU A 230 -14.82 -17.68 6.39
CA LEU A 230 -14.75 -16.25 6.13
C LEU A 230 -13.37 -15.68 6.46
N PHE A 231 -12.80 -16.06 7.61
CA PHE A 231 -11.44 -15.67 8.00
C PHE A 231 -10.40 -16.09 6.95
N CYS A 232 -10.49 -17.33 6.50
CA CYS A 232 -9.58 -17.92 5.51
C CYS A 232 -9.75 -17.34 4.11
N SER A 233 -10.98 -17.03 3.71
CA SER A 233 -11.28 -16.53 2.36
C SER A 233 -10.54 -15.24 2.01
N SER A 234 -10.18 -14.44 3.02
CA SER A 234 -9.41 -13.21 2.84
C SER A 234 -7.96 -13.50 2.43
N TYR A 235 -7.30 -14.49 3.04
CA TYR A 235 -5.86 -14.76 2.86
C TYR A 235 -5.55 -15.82 1.82
N LEU A 236 -6.45 -16.77 1.58
CA LEU A 236 -6.21 -17.88 0.65
C LEU A 236 -6.37 -17.49 -0.83
N LYS A 237 -6.82 -16.26 -1.10
CA LYS A 237 -6.83 -15.72 -2.46
C LYS A 237 -5.40 -15.49 -2.93
N SER A 238 -5.05 -16.12 -4.06
CA SER A 238 -3.69 -16.07 -4.60
C SER A 238 -3.38 -14.79 -5.36
N ASP A 239 -4.40 -14.00 -5.72
CA ASP A 239 -4.24 -12.78 -6.51
C ASP A 239 -3.57 -11.66 -5.69
N VAL A 240 -2.81 -10.82 -6.38
CA VAL A 240 -2.05 -9.73 -5.75
C VAL A 240 -2.98 -8.67 -5.15
N TRP A 241 -4.17 -8.47 -5.72
CA TRP A 241 -5.12 -7.43 -5.32
C TRP A 241 -5.64 -7.69 -3.91
N SER A 242 -6.04 -8.94 -3.65
CA SER A 242 -6.47 -9.40 -2.31
C SER A 242 -5.35 -9.24 -1.28
N LYS A 243 -4.12 -9.62 -1.62
CA LYS A 243 -2.96 -9.47 -0.72
C LYS A 243 -2.64 -8.01 -0.38
N ILE A 244 -2.81 -7.10 -1.33
CA ILE A 244 -2.66 -5.66 -1.08
C ILE A 244 -3.75 -5.15 -0.13
N LEU A 245 -5.02 -5.56 -0.32
CA LEU A 245 -6.09 -5.22 0.61
C LEU A 245 -5.85 -5.74 2.02
N ASN A 246 -5.20 -6.90 2.15
CA ASN A 246 -4.80 -7.49 3.42
C ASN A 246 -3.51 -6.88 4.00
N SER A 247 -2.89 -5.91 3.32
CA SER A 247 -1.58 -5.34 3.68
C SER A 247 -0.44 -6.37 3.76
N GLU A 248 -0.55 -7.47 3.03
CA GLU A 248 0.53 -8.46 2.84
C GLU A 248 1.56 -7.98 1.81
N LEU A 249 1.12 -7.12 0.89
CA LEU A 249 1.94 -6.47 -0.13
C LEU A 249 1.70 -4.96 -0.12
N PRO A 250 2.69 -4.15 -0.54
CA PRO A 250 2.57 -2.71 -0.52
C PRO A 250 1.51 -2.20 -1.51
N ASP A 251 0.84 -1.11 -1.14
CA ASP A 251 -0.30 -0.54 -1.88
C ASP A 251 0.09 0.06 -3.24
N TYR A 252 1.31 0.58 -3.38
CA TYR A 252 1.83 1.11 -4.64
C TYR A 252 1.77 0.14 -5.82
N LYS A 253 1.70 -1.18 -5.55
CA LYS A 253 1.54 -2.20 -6.61
C LYS A 253 0.17 -2.16 -7.29
N MET A 254 -0.81 -1.46 -6.73
CA MET A 254 -2.18 -1.35 -7.26
C MET A 254 -2.72 0.08 -7.25
N SER A 255 -2.28 0.94 -6.32
CA SER A 255 -2.84 2.27 -6.08
C SER A 255 -2.86 3.15 -7.33
N TYR A 256 -1.77 3.20 -8.11
CA TYR A 256 -1.69 4.02 -9.32
C TYR A 256 -2.73 3.63 -10.37
N LYS A 257 -2.94 2.34 -10.60
CA LYS A 257 -3.99 1.85 -11.53
C LYS A 257 -5.39 2.22 -11.04
N CYS A 258 -5.62 2.09 -9.74
CA CYS A 258 -6.90 2.45 -9.14
C CYS A 258 -7.14 3.97 -9.15
N GLN A 259 -6.11 4.78 -8.94
CA GLN A 259 -6.18 6.24 -8.99
C GLN A 259 -6.63 6.71 -10.36
N GLN A 260 -6.06 6.14 -11.42
CA GLN A 260 -6.49 6.41 -12.79
C GLN A 260 -7.91 5.90 -13.07
N MET A 261 -8.29 4.72 -12.57
CA MET A 261 -9.68 4.23 -12.72
C MET A 261 -10.71 5.23 -12.17
N TYR A 262 -10.38 5.94 -11.10
CA TYR A 262 -11.25 6.95 -10.48
C TYR A 262 -10.94 8.40 -10.91
N ASN A 263 -10.00 8.62 -11.83
CA ASN A 263 -9.48 9.95 -12.20
C ASN A 263 -9.09 10.81 -10.98
N LYS A 264 -8.45 10.21 -9.97
CA LYS A 264 -7.97 10.89 -8.76
C LYS A 264 -6.45 10.93 -8.73
N LYS A 265 -5.88 12.08 -8.36
CA LYS A 265 -4.44 12.22 -8.08
C LYS A 265 -4.09 11.93 -6.62
N ASP A 266 -5.08 11.99 -5.73
CA ASP A 266 -4.90 11.81 -4.29
C ASP A 266 -5.06 10.36 -3.84
N LYS A 267 -4.87 10.13 -2.53
CA LYS A 267 -5.06 8.82 -1.90
C LYS A 267 -6.51 8.35 -2.00
N LEU A 268 -6.69 7.09 -2.42
CA LEU A 268 -8.00 6.45 -2.52
C LEU A 268 -8.57 6.10 -1.15
N THR A 269 -9.90 6.11 -1.04
CA THR A 269 -10.60 5.60 0.14
C THR A 269 -10.51 4.06 0.20
N PRO A 270 -10.65 3.44 1.39
CA PRO A 270 -10.64 1.98 1.51
C PRO A 270 -11.71 1.28 0.66
N MET A 271 -12.88 1.91 0.49
CA MET A 271 -13.96 1.35 -0.34
C MET A 271 -13.60 1.40 -1.83
N GLU A 272 -13.02 2.50 -2.30
CA GLU A 272 -12.54 2.62 -3.68
C GLU A 272 -11.43 1.61 -4.00
N MET A 273 -10.48 1.41 -3.08
CA MET A 273 -9.47 0.38 -3.22
C MET A 273 -10.08 -1.02 -3.33
N LYS A 274 -11.09 -1.33 -2.51
CA LYS A 274 -11.77 -2.63 -2.53
C LYS A 274 -12.55 -2.85 -3.83
N ASN A 275 -13.25 -1.83 -4.31
CA ASN A 275 -14.00 -1.89 -5.57
C ASN A 275 -13.06 -2.01 -6.78
N CYS A 276 -11.96 -1.27 -6.79
CA CYS A 276 -10.92 -1.39 -7.81
C CYS A 276 -10.31 -2.80 -7.83
N ALA A 277 -9.88 -3.32 -6.67
CA ALA A 277 -9.34 -4.67 -6.56
C ALA A 277 -10.31 -5.74 -7.08
N SER A 278 -11.61 -5.61 -6.76
CA SER A 278 -12.65 -6.48 -7.28
C SER A 278 -12.71 -6.42 -8.81
N LYS A 279 -12.68 -5.22 -9.39
CA LYS A 279 -12.70 -5.03 -10.84
C LYS A 279 -11.47 -5.63 -11.53
N LEU A 280 -10.28 -5.39 -10.98
CA LEU A 280 -9.02 -5.96 -11.47
C LEU A 280 -8.98 -7.49 -11.38
N ALA A 281 -9.70 -8.08 -10.41
CA ALA A 281 -9.80 -9.53 -10.28
C ALA A 281 -10.79 -10.15 -11.29
N THR A 282 -11.87 -9.44 -11.64
CA THR A 282 -12.94 -10.00 -12.49
C THR A 282 -12.83 -9.63 -13.97
N GLU A 283 -12.35 -8.42 -14.30
CA GLU A 283 -12.26 -7.90 -15.66
C GLU A 283 -10.82 -7.96 -16.18
N ASN A 284 -10.40 -9.11 -16.71
CA ASN A 284 -9.00 -9.35 -17.05
C ASN A 284 -8.44 -8.35 -18.10
N THR A 285 -9.25 -7.95 -19.09
CA THR A 285 -8.85 -7.04 -20.17
C THR A 285 -8.81 -5.57 -19.74
N PHE A 286 -9.31 -5.23 -18.55
CA PHE A 286 -9.29 -3.86 -18.06
C PHE A 286 -7.87 -3.28 -18.03
N CYS A 287 -6.89 -4.07 -17.59
CA CYS A 287 -5.50 -3.65 -17.48
C CYS A 287 -4.79 -3.53 -18.84
N GLU A 288 -5.32 -4.08 -19.92
CA GLU A 288 -4.68 -4.01 -21.24
C GLU A 288 -4.77 -2.60 -21.85
N THR A 289 -5.81 -1.86 -21.46
CA THR A 289 -6.15 -0.53 -22.01
C THR A 289 -6.14 0.60 -20.99
N ARG A 290 -6.04 0.28 -19.70
CA ARG A 290 -6.11 1.22 -18.57
C ARG A 290 -4.96 0.96 -17.60
N GLY A 291 -4.55 1.99 -16.87
CA GLY A 291 -3.57 1.87 -15.80
C GLY A 291 -2.20 2.50 -16.09
N ASN A 292 -2.05 3.21 -17.22
CA ASN A 292 -0.93 4.10 -17.55
C ASN A 292 -1.40 5.47 -18.12
N GLN A 293 -2.63 5.89 -17.84
CA GLN A 293 -3.15 7.18 -18.31
C GLN A 293 -2.27 8.33 -17.80
N ASP A 294 -1.92 9.26 -18.68
CA ASP A 294 -0.95 10.36 -18.47
C ASP A 294 0.53 9.95 -18.36
N PHE A 295 0.84 8.65 -18.37
CA PHE A 295 2.18 8.10 -18.27
C PHE A 295 2.46 7.19 -19.47
N PRO A 296 2.86 7.76 -20.62
CA PRO A 296 3.02 6.99 -21.84
C PRO A 296 4.06 5.88 -21.67
N SER A 297 3.72 4.71 -22.17
CA SER A 297 4.55 3.50 -22.15
C SER A 297 4.18 2.63 -23.35
N ASN A 298 4.93 1.54 -23.54
CA ASN A 298 4.63 0.53 -24.54
C ASN A 298 3.21 -0.04 -24.38
N PHE A 299 2.54 -0.28 -25.51
CA PHE A 299 1.14 -0.68 -25.61
C PHE A 299 0.97 -1.82 -26.64
N PRO A 300 0.05 -2.79 -26.45
CA PRO A 300 -0.85 -2.97 -25.32
C PRO A 300 -0.13 -3.38 -24.03
N LEU A 301 -0.79 -3.05 -22.91
CA LEU A 301 -0.39 -3.48 -21.57
C LEU A 301 -0.75 -4.96 -21.36
N GLN A 302 -0.24 -5.56 -20.27
CA GLN A 302 -0.60 -6.92 -19.88
C GLN A 302 -1.99 -6.99 -19.25
N ASN A 303 -2.66 -8.13 -19.39
CA ASN A 303 -3.94 -8.35 -18.70
C ASN A 303 -3.77 -8.45 -17.18
N CYS A 304 -4.85 -8.20 -16.43
CA CYS A 304 -4.80 -8.09 -14.97
C CYS A 304 -4.33 -9.39 -14.29
N SER A 305 -4.63 -10.56 -14.86
CA SER A 305 -4.21 -11.86 -14.32
C SER A 305 -2.70 -12.06 -14.44
N ASN A 306 -2.11 -11.75 -15.61
CA ASN A 306 -0.67 -11.80 -15.81
C ASN A 306 0.06 -10.80 -14.91
N ILE A 307 -0.45 -9.57 -14.81
CA ILE A 307 0.10 -8.56 -13.88
C ILE A 307 0.01 -9.07 -12.45
N SER A 308 -1.13 -9.63 -12.04
CA SER A 308 -1.32 -10.17 -10.68
C SER A 308 -0.34 -11.30 -10.36
N LEU A 309 -0.14 -12.22 -11.30
CA LEU A 309 0.82 -13.31 -11.16
C LEU A 309 2.27 -12.80 -11.07
N ALA A 310 2.62 -11.81 -11.89
CA ALA A 310 3.92 -11.17 -11.92
C ALA A 310 4.22 -10.37 -10.64
N LEU A 311 3.32 -9.46 -10.24
CA LEU A 311 3.48 -8.60 -9.06
C LEU A 311 3.53 -9.37 -7.73
N ASN A 312 2.92 -10.56 -7.69
CA ASN A 312 3.02 -11.50 -6.58
C ASN A 312 4.44 -12.03 -6.34
N LYS A 313 5.27 -12.09 -7.38
CA LYS A 313 6.67 -12.57 -7.32
C LYS A 313 7.70 -11.46 -7.51
N SER A 314 7.24 -10.28 -7.91
CA SER A 314 8.02 -9.08 -8.13
C SER A 314 8.63 -8.54 -6.83
N LYS A 315 9.94 -8.35 -6.85
CA LYS A 315 10.74 -7.75 -5.77
C LYS A 315 11.07 -6.27 -5.99
N LEU A 316 10.86 -5.76 -7.20
CA LEU A 316 11.16 -4.37 -7.51
C LEU A 316 10.37 -3.43 -6.58
N ILE A 317 11.09 -2.45 -6.05
CA ILE A 317 10.48 -1.37 -5.26
C ILE A 317 10.19 -0.25 -6.23
N SER A 318 8.91 0.08 -6.40
CA SER A 318 8.40 1.00 -7.40
C SER A 318 7.31 1.89 -6.78
N ASP A 319 7.62 2.57 -5.67
CA ASP A 319 6.71 3.52 -5.03
C ASP A 319 6.76 4.91 -5.73
N TYR A 320 6.66 4.87 -7.05
CA TYR A 320 6.67 6.00 -7.99
C TYR A 320 6.14 5.48 -9.33
N HIS A 321 5.71 6.37 -10.20
CA HIS A 321 5.36 6.04 -11.58
C HIS A 321 6.45 6.58 -12.52
N ASP A 322 6.72 5.93 -13.64
CA ASP A 322 7.58 6.50 -14.69
C ASP A 322 6.80 6.72 -15.99
N CYS A 323 7.44 7.35 -16.98
CA CYS A 323 6.84 7.60 -18.29
C CYS A 323 7.83 7.27 -19.42
N PRO A 324 8.08 5.97 -19.66
CA PRO A 324 9.05 5.53 -20.67
C PRO A 324 8.84 6.15 -22.05
N GLY A 325 7.59 6.37 -22.47
CA GLY A 325 7.27 6.94 -23.78
C GLY A 325 7.59 8.43 -23.92
N ASN A 326 7.98 9.10 -22.83
CA ASN A 326 8.47 10.49 -22.85
C ASN A 326 9.99 10.55 -22.64
N ILE A 327 10.72 9.42 -22.67
CA ILE A 327 12.16 9.34 -22.44
C ILE A 327 12.80 8.67 -23.67
N ASP A 328 13.71 9.37 -24.34
CA ASP A 328 14.27 8.93 -25.62
C ASP A 328 15.42 7.93 -25.49
N ASN A 329 15.94 7.75 -24.27
CA ASN A 329 16.96 6.77 -23.98
C ASN A 329 16.42 5.79 -22.94
N GLU A 330 16.11 4.58 -23.40
CA GLU A 330 15.57 3.49 -22.58
C GLU A 330 16.48 3.14 -21.40
N GLY A 331 17.79 3.36 -21.54
CA GLY A 331 18.77 3.18 -20.46
C GLY A 331 18.45 4.04 -19.24
N LEU A 332 18.00 5.29 -19.43
CA LEU A 332 17.64 6.20 -18.33
C LEU A 332 16.50 5.66 -17.48
N THR A 333 15.46 5.15 -18.13
CA THR A 333 14.31 4.55 -17.44
C THR A 333 14.76 3.37 -16.60
N ASN A 334 15.59 2.49 -17.16
CA ASN A 334 16.08 1.31 -16.44
C ASN A 334 17.01 1.68 -15.27
N ILE A 335 17.90 2.66 -15.47
CA ILE A 335 18.77 3.23 -14.43
C ILE A 335 17.95 3.81 -13.29
N HIS A 336 16.95 4.63 -13.61
CA HIS A 336 16.05 5.24 -12.63
C HIS A 336 15.39 4.17 -11.77
N ARG A 337 14.91 3.09 -12.40
CA ARG A 337 14.30 1.96 -11.71
C ARG A 337 15.24 1.23 -10.75
N ILE A 338 16.45 0.92 -11.21
CA ILE A 338 17.46 0.22 -10.41
C ILE A 338 17.88 1.08 -9.22
N VAL A 339 18.15 2.37 -9.43
CA VAL A 339 18.55 3.26 -8.35
C VAL A 339 17.45 3.43 -7.31
N ASN A 340 16.19 3.61 -7.72
CA ASN A 340 15.07 3.72 -6.79
C ASN A 340 14.78 2.41 -6.06
N HIS A 341 15.13 1.26 -6.65
CA HIS A 341 15.03 -0.02 -5.96
C HIS A 341 16.02 -0.11 -4.78
N PHE A 342 17.29 0.27 -4.98
CA PHE A 342 18.33 0.18 -3.95
C PHE A 342 18.42 1.42 -3.04
N SER A 343 17.78 2.52 -3.42
CA SER A 343 17.66 3.76 -2.65
C SER A 343 16.25 4.34 -2.77
N PRO A 344 15.22 3.67 -2.20
CA PRO A 344 13.83 4.13 -2.32
C PRO A 344 13.65 5.54 -1.80
N ARG A 345 12.96 6.36 -2.59
CA ARG A 345 12.53 7.71 -2.23
C ARG A 345 11.04 7.79 -2.51
N THR A 346 10.30 8.47 -1.65
CA THR A 346 8.89 8.77 -1.93
C THR A 346 8.86 9.89 -2.96
N ILE A 347 8.47 9.56 -4.19
CA ILE A 347 8.42 10.52 -5.31
C ILE A 347 6.96 10.71 -5.69
N VAL A 348 6.48 11.95 -5.64
CA VAL A 348 5.15 12.28 -6.15
C VAL A 348 5.30 12.59 -7.63
N THR A 349 5.20 11.54 -8.45
CA THR A 349 5.35 11.64 -9.90
C THR A 349 4.10 12.25 -10.53
N SER A 350 4.30 13.20 -11.44
CA SER A 350 3.27 13.76 -12.32
C SER A 350 3.65 13.57 -13.80
N ARG A 351 2.69 13.76 -14.69
CA ARG A 351 2.90 13.75 -16.15
C ARG A 351 4.05 14.67 -16.59
N ASP A 352 4.17 15.82 -15.95
CA ASP A 352 5.13 16.86 -16.35
C ASP A 352 6.52 16.63 -15.72
N THR A 353 6.61 15.85 -14.64
CA THR A 353 7.86 15.65 -13.88
C THR A 353 8.54 14.30 -14.13
N CYS A 354 7.79 13.28 -14.55
CA CYS A 354 8.27 11.90 -14.67
C CYS A 354 9.55 11.74 -15.52
N ALA A 355 9.67 12.44 -16.65
CA ALA A 355 10.87 12.39 -17.49
C ALA A 355 12.06 13.10 -16.83
N GLY A 356 11.80 14.23 -16.16
CA GLY A 356 12.81 14.95 -15.37
C GLY A 356 13.32 14.15 -14.17
N GLU A 357 12.48 13.29 -13.57
CA GLU A 357 12.85 12.40 -12.47
C GLU A 357 13.90 11.34 -12.90
N ALA A 358 13.76 10.76 -14.10
CA ALA A 358 14.75 9.83 -14.64
C ALA A 358 16.09 10.51 -14.93
N ASN A 359 16.05 11.69 -15.57
CA ASN A 359 17.23 12.51 -15.82
C ASN A 359 17.95 12.91 -14.54
N TYR A 360 17.18 13.31 -13.53
CA TYR A 360 17.69 13.67 -12.21
C TYR A 360 18.50 12.53 -11.59
N THR A 361 17.98 11.30 -11.67
CA THR A 361 18.68 10.13 -11.12
C THR A 361 20.04 9.92 -11.77
N LEU A 362 20.14 9.98 -13.10
CA LEU A 362 21.44 9.83 -13.77
C LEU A 362 22.38 11.00 -13.49
N ALA A 363 21.87 12.22 -13.54
CA ALA A 363 22.64 13.42 -13.24
C ALA A 363 23.27 13.32 -11.84
N LYS A 364 22.47 12.90 -10.86
CA LYS A 364 22.91 12.80 -9.47
C LYS A 364 24.03 11.76 -9.30
N LEU A 365 23.93 10.60 -9.96
CA LEU A 365 25.01 9.60 -9.95
C LEU A 365 26.33 10.17 -10.47
N ASN A 366 26.31 10.87 -11.61
CA ASN A 366 27.51 11.46 -12.21
C ASN A 366 28.11 12.59 -11.36
N LEU A 367 27.26 13.46 -10.80
CA LEU A 367 27.68 14.57 -9.95
C LEU A 367 28.27 14.08 -8.63
N ASP A 368 27.73 12.99 -8.05
CA ASP A 368 28.22 12.42 -6.79
C ASP A 368 29.64 11.84 -6.93
N VAL A 369 30.01 11.31 -8.10
CA VAL A 369 31.39 10.85 -8.41
C VAL A 369 32.27 11.93 -9.05
N LYS A 370 31.79 13.16 -9.16
CA LYS A 370 32.48 14.29 -9.83
C LYS A 370 32.86 14.01 -11.30
N HIS A 371 32.07 13.22 -12.00
CA HIS A 371 32.26 12.95 -13.43
C HIS A 371 31.45 13.95 -14.28
N GLU A 372 31.96 15.18 -14.42
CA GLU A 372 31.27 16.24 -15.17
C GLU A 372 31.03 15.87 -16.65
N ALA A 373 31.90 15.07 -17.26
CA ALA A 373 31.75 14.67 -18.66
C ALA A 373 30.54 13.76 -18.90
N GLY A 374 30.13 12.97 -17.90
CA GLY A 374 28.92 12.13 -17.97
C GLY A 374 27.62 12.92 -17.82
N TRP A 375 27.70 14.18 -17.38
CA TRP A 375 26.55 15.10 -17.35
C TRP A 375 26.93 16.48 -17.92
N PRO A 376 27.10 16.61 -19.24
CA PRO A 376 27.64 17.81 -19.88
C PRO A 376 26.62 18.95 -20.05
N LEU A 377 25.38 18.78 -19.58
CA LEU A 377 24.29 19.72 -19.78
C LEU A 377 24.53 21.02 -19.01
N LYS A 378 24.69 22.13 -19.75
CA LYS A 378 24.93 23.47 -19.21
C LYS A 378 24.06 24.52 -19.88
N VAL A 379 23.63 25.51 -19.10
CA VAL A 379 23.05 26.76 -19.59
C VAL A 379 24.15 27.81 -19.62
N CYS A 380 24.50 28.28 -20.80
CA CYS A 380 25.49 29.33 -21.02
C CYS A 380 24.83 30.68 -21.24
N TYR A 381 25.45 31.73 -20.71
CA TYR A 381 24.98 33.11 -20.82
C TYR A 381 26.15 34.09 -20.80
N THR A 382 25.94 35.28 -21.36
CA THR A 382 26.92 36.36 -21.28
C THR A 382 26.84 37.04 -19.92
N ASN A 383 27.90 36.92 -19.12
CA ASN A 383 27.99 37.60 -17.83
C ASN A 383 28.27 39.09 -18.06
N ARG A 384 27.41 39.96 -17.51
CA ARG A 384 27.49 41.41 -17.71
C ARG A 384 28.63 42.08 -16.96
N ILE A 385 29.23 41.41 -15.98
CA ILE A 385 30.31 41.97 -15.16
C ILE A 385 31.64 41.92 -15.92
N ASP A 386 31.95 40.78 -16.55
CA ASP A 386 33.22 40.53 -17.23
C ASP A 386 33.08 40.43 -18.77
N ASN A 387 31.86 40.49 -19.30
CA ASN A 387 31.51 40.26 -20.71
C ASN A 387 32.02 38.93 -21.26
N LYS A 388 32.15 37.91 -20.40
CA LYS A 388 32.54 36.54 -20.80
C LYS A 388 31.35 35.60 -20.77
N GLU A 389 31.43 34.54 -21.57
CA GLU A 389 30.46 33.44 -21.50
C GLU A 389 30.69 32.66 -20.20
N ALA A 390 29.63 32.53 -19.41
CA ALA A 390 29.58 31.71 -18.21
C ALA A 390 28.56 30.60 -18.40
N CYS A 391 28.89 29.39 -17.95
CA CYS A 391 28.04 28.22 -18.11
C CYS A 391 27.75 27.57 -16.76
N VAL A 392 26.49 27.20 -16.53
CA VAL A 392 26.02 26.58 -15.28
C VAL A 392 25.35 25.26 -15.59
N THR A 393 25.72 24.20 -14.88
CA THR A 393 25.10 22.87 -15.03
C THR A 393 23.60 22.92 -14.73
N TYR A 394 22.81 22.19 -15.50
CA TYR A 394 21.37 22.04 -15.25
C TYR A 394 20.89 20.60 -15.45
N ILE A 395 19.71 20.30 -14.94
CA ILE A 395 18.99 19.03 -15.10
C ILE A 395 17.66 19.35 -15.78
N PRO A 396 17.34 18.74 -16.94
CA PRO A 396 16.10 18.98 -17.66
C PRO A 396 14.84 18.76 -16.81
N GLY A 397 13.85 19.65 -16.96
CA GLY A 397 12.59 19.59 -16.23
C GLY A 397 12.51 20.58 -15.05
N SER A 398 11.36 20.56 -14.37
CA SER A 398 11.07 21.47 -13.26
C SER A 398 10.88 20.70 -11.96
N ARG A 399 11.60 21.11 -10.91
CA ARG A 399 11.56 20.52 -9.57
C ARG A 399 11.81 21.59 -8.52
N ALA A 400 10.86 21.81 -7.62
CA ALA A 400 10.98 22.83 -6.58
C ALA A 400 12.10 22.54 -5.56
N ASP A 401 12.40 21.25 -5.34
CA ASP A 401 13.38 20.77 -4.37
C ASP A 401 14.82 20.70 -4.92
N GLU A 402 15.02 20.92 -6.22
CA GLU A 402 16.32 20.73 -6.87
C GLU A 402 16.86 22.04 -7.48
N PRO A 403 17.89 22.66 -6.88
CA PRO A 403 18.49 23.89 -7.40
C PRO A 403 19.05 23.79 -8.82
N LEU A 404 19.47 22.61 -9.25
CA LEU A 404 19.98 22.40 -10.60
C LEU A 404 18.87 22.17 -11.63
N SER A 405 17.59 22.17 -11.24
CA SER A 405 16.50 22.05 -12.19
C SER A 405 16.50 23.22 -13.18
N GLU A 406 16.10 22.92 -14.40
CA GLU A 406 16.20 23.82 -15.55
C GLU A 406 15.52 25.18 -15.31
N ASP A 407 14.31 25.15 -14.75
CA ASP A 407 13.54 26.34 -14.38
C ASP A 407 14.24 27.21 -13.34
N GLN A 408 14.86 26.59 -12.33
CA GLN A 408 15.58 27.29 -11.27
C GLN A 408 16.90 27.87 -11.74
N VAL A 409 17.63 27.14 -12.60
CA VAL A 409 18.89 27.62 -13.18
C VAL A 409 18.64 28.85 -14.06
N VAL A 410 17.64 28.80 -14.94
CA VAL A 410 17.30 29.95 -15.80
C VAL A 410 16.80 31.14 -14.98
N ALA A 411 15.92 30.91 -14.00
CA ALA A 411 15.44 31.97 -13.12
C ALA A 411 16.58 32.68 -12.38
N ARG A 412 17.58 31.91 -11.90
CA ARG A 412 18.77 32.45 -11.23
C ARG A 412 19.64 33.28 -12.17
N ILE A 413 19.83 32.82 -13.41
CA ILE A 413 20.56 33.58 -14.44
C ILE A 413 19.86 34.92 -14.71
N LEU A 414 18.53 34.91 -14.86
CA LEU A 414 17.75 36.13 -15.06
C LEU A 414 17.83 37.08 -13.86
N TYR A 415 17.79 36.55 -12.63
CA TYR A 415 17.98 37.34 -11.41
C TYR A 415 19.36 38.01 -11.39
N GLN A 416 20.42 37.23 -11.56
CA GLN A 416 21.80 37.70 -11.43
C GLN A 416 22.24 38.64 -12.55
N GLN A 417 21.77 38.40 -13.79
CA GLN A 417 22.30 39.10 -14.97
C GLN A 417 21.32 40.12 -15.54
N LYS A 418 20.01 39.91 -15.37
CA LYS A 418 18.98 40.75 -16.00
C LYS A 418 18.15 41.55 -15.00
N GLY A 419 18.38 41.37 -13.70
CA GLY A 419 17.65 42.09 -12.64
C GLY A 419 16.21 41.62 -12.45
N ALA A 420 15.90 40.36 -12.84
CA ALA A 420 14.61 39.78 -12.52
C ALA A 420 14.40 39.72 -11.00
N PRO A 421 13.16 39.77 -10.48
CA PRO A 421 12.90 39.56 -9.05
C PRO A 421 13.43 38.21 -8.52
N GLN A 422 13.88 38.16 -7.27
CA GLN A 422 14.37 36.90 -6.66
C GLN A 422 13.31 35.79 -6.63
N LYS A 423 12.02 36.17 -6.66
CA LYS A 423 10.87 35.24 -6.68
C LYS A 423 10.46 34.80 -8.10
N THR A 424 11.20 35.20 -9.14
CA THR A 424 10.88 34.79 -10.51
C THR A 424 10.97 33.28 -10.65
N THR A 425 9.91 32.67 -11.17
CA THR A 425 9.86 31.25 -11.53
C THR A 425 9.71 31.13 -13.04
N CYS A 426 10.48 30.24 -13.66
CA CYS A 426 10.36 29.95 -15.09
C CYS A 426 9.45 28.75 -15.31
N ARG A 427 8.53 28.83 -16.28
CA ARG A 427 7.67 27.70 -16.68
C ARG A 427 8.20 27.08 -17.97
N ILE A 428 8.34 25.76 -18.00
CA ILE A 428 8.69 25.02 -19.23
C ILE A 428 7.39 24.79 -20.01
N VAL A 429 7.32 25.19 -21.27
CA VAL A 429 6.08 25.19 -22.07
C VAL A 429 6.35 24.73 -23.50
N ASP A 430 5.51 23.84 -24.03
CA ASP A 430 5.55 23.48 -25.46
C ASP A 430 5.19 24.71 -26.30
N SER A 431 5.98 24.96 -27.35
CA SER A 431 5.75 25.93 -28.40
C SER A 431 4.32 25.94 -28.96
N ARG A 432 3.65 24.77 -29.00
CA ARG A 432 2.26 24.64 -29.47
C ARG A 432 1.25 25.25 -28.48
N THR A 433 1.59 25.24 -27.20
CA THR A 433 0.74 25.78 -26.13
C THR A 433 1.06 27.24 -25.81
N TYR A 434 2.31 27.64 -26.02
CA TYR A 434 2.77 29.01 -25.78
C TYR A 434 2.11 30.00 -26.76
N ASN A 435 1.32 30.94 -26.22
CA ASN A 435 0.68 31.98 -27.02
C ASN A 435 0.83 33.36 -26.35
N PRO A 436 1.72 34.24 -26.84
CA PRO A 436 1.99 35.54 -26.20
C PRO A 436 0.76 36.47 -26.19
N ALA A 437 -0.27 36.22 -27.01
CA ALA A 437 -1.50 37.01 -26.99
C ALA A 437 -2.39 36.72 -25.76
N ARG A 438 -2.18 35.60 -25.05
CA ARG A 438 -2.95 35.27 -23.84
C ARG A 438 -2.33 35.93 -22.62
N SER A 439 -3.18 36.42 -21.71
CA SER A 439 -2.75 37.09 -20.47
C SER A 439 -1.81 36.23 -19.61
N GLU A 440 -2.00 34.90 -19.61
CA GLU A 440 -1.16 33.95 -18.85
C GLU A 440 0.30 33.85 -19.35
N PHE A 441 0.58 34.24 -20.60
CA PHE A 441 1.93 34.21 -21.21
C PHE A 441 2.53 35.60 -21.39
N LYS A 442 1.77 36.65 -21.04
CA LYS A 442 2.16 38.05 -21.25
C LYS A 442 3.25 38.52 -20.30
N PHE A 443 3.24 38.02 -19.06
CA PHE A 443 4.20 38.40 -18.02
C PHE A 443 4.83 37.16 -17.39
N GLY A 444 6.11 37.25 -17.04
CA GLY A 444 6.86 36.16 -16.42
C GLY A 444 7.96 35.55 -17.29
N CYS A 445 8.47 34.38 -16.87
CA CYS A 445 9.55 33.64 -17.51
C CYS A 445 9.04 32.32 -18.09
N PHE A 446 9.35 32.06 -19.36
CA PHE A 446 8.97 30.85 -20.09
C PHE A 446 10.17 30.25 -20.81
N ILE A 447 10.36 28.95 -20.64
CA ILE A 447 11.34 28.15 -21.39
C ILE A 447 10.53 27.40 -22.43
N VAL A 448 10.55 27.92 -23.66
CA VAL A 448 9.72 27.42 -24.77
C VAL A 448 10.52 26.43 -25.59
N TYR A 449 9.96 25.25 -25.81
CA TYR A 449 10.58 24.18 -26.56
C TYR A 449 9.62 23.57 -27.59
N SER A 450 10.15 22.99 -28.65
CA SER A 450 9.33 22.30 -29.66
C SER A 450 9.26 20.81 -29.35
N ALA A 451 8.14 20.34 -28.79
CA ALA A 451 8.00 18.92 -28.41
C ALA A 451 8.23 17.96 -29.58
N ASP A 452 7.86 18.35 -30.81
CA ASP A 452 8.02 17.51 -32.01
C ASP A 452 9.48 17.43 -32.53
N LEU A 453 10.36 18.31 -32.04
CA LEU A 453 11.77 18.39 -32.46
C LEU A 453 12.75 18.15 -31.29
N CYS A 454 12.22 17.86 -30.10
CA CYS A 454 13.00 17.77 -28.87
C CYS A 454 13.00 16.34 -28.34
N THR A 455 14.16 15.93 -27.86
CA THR A 455 14.33 14.79 -26.96
C THR A 455 14.59 15.31 -25.54
N THR A 456 14.32 14.49 -24.54
CA THR A 456 14.71 14.66 -23.13
C THR A 456 16.18 15.01 -22.94
N LEU A 457 17.06 14.57 -23.85
CA LEU A 457 18.51 14.75 -23.78
C LEU A 457 19.05 15.81 -24.74
N SER A 458 18.28 16.22 -25.75
CA SER A 458 18.67 17.20 -26.75
C SER A 458 17.46 18.00 -27.22
N CYS A 459 17.44 19.29 -26.92
CA CYS A 459 16.30 20.12 -27.24
C CYS A 459 16.73 21.57 -27.38
N ASP A 460 16.40 22.16 -28.54
CA ASP A 460 16.57 23.60 -28.77
C ASP A 460 15.47 24.35 -28.02
N LYS A 461 15.88 25.14 -27.02
CA LYS A 461 14.98 25.88 -26.14
C LYS A 461 15.21 27.37 -26.23
N LYS A 462 14.13 28.13 -26.13
CA LYS A 462 14.14 29.60 -26.10
C LYS A 462 13.67 30.09 -24.75
N VAL A 463 14.47 30.95 -24.12
CA VAL A 463 14.06 31.62 -22.89
C VAL A 463 13.36 32.93 -23.26
N ILE A 464 12.15 33.12 -22.77
CA ILE A 464 11.35 34.35 -22.93
C ILE A 464 11.11 34.93 -21.54
N TRP A 465 11.42 36.20 -21.35
CA TRP A 465 11.18 36.92 -20.11
C TRP A 465 10.56 38.28 -20.41
N GLU A 466 9.37 38.55 -19.84
CA GLU A 466 8.56 39.76 -20.09
C GLU A 466 8.42 40.05 -21.60
N GLU A 467 7.90 39.08 -22.36
CA GLU A 467 7.72 39.11 -23.83
C GLU A 467 9.02 39.17 -24.66
N LYS A 468 10.20 39.30 -24.03
CA LYS A 468 11.48 39.41 -24.74
C LYS A 468 12.21 38.08 -24.76
N VAL A 469 12.55 37.65 -25.98
CA VAL A 469 13.43 36.49 -26.21
C VAL A 469 14.85 36.82 -25.75
N GLN A 470 15.39 35.99 -24.86
CA GLN A 470 16.76 36.11 -24.36
C GLN A 470 17.70 35.33 -25.28
N GLN A 471 18.29 36.02 -26.26
CA GLN A 471 19.17 35.39 -27.26
C GLN A 471 20.55 34.99 -26.73
N ASP A 472 20.97 35.59 -25.61
CA ASP A 472 22.25 35.31 -24.97
C ASP A 472 22.24 34.08 -24.07
N ILE A 473 21.07 33.50 -23.80
CA ILE A 473 20.95 32.26 -23.02
C ILE A 473 20.87 31.07 -23.97
N LYS A 474 21.80 30.12 -23.84
CA LYS A 474 21.89 28.93 -24.69
C LYS A 474 21.99 27.67 -23.85
N PHE A 475 21.35 26.61 -24.30
CA PHE A 475 21.45 25.27 -23.71
C PHE A 475 22.48 24.48 -24.53
N ILE A 476 23.45 23.88 -23.86
CA ILE A 476 24.51 23.09 -24.51
C ILE A 476 24.70 21.75 -23.81
N GLY A 477 25.26 20.80 -24.56
CA GLY A 477 25.61 19.47 -24.10
C GLY A 477 24.61 18.41 -24.54
N VAL A 478 25.09 17.19 -24.70
CA VAL A 478 24.28 15.99 -24.89
C VAL A 478 24.89 14.92 -24.00
N PRO A 479 24.16 14.37 -23.02
CA PRO A 479 24.69 13.32 -22.17
C PRO A 479 24.93 12.06 -23.01
N VAL A 480 26.15 11.56 -22.95
CA VAL A 480 26.55 10.26 -23.50
C VAL A 480 26.96 9.41 -22.31
N PHE A 481 26.31 8.26 -22.16
CA PHE A 481 26.65 7.31 -21.10
C PHE A 481 26.56 5.89 -21.62
N ASP A 482 27.47 5.06 -21.12
CA ASP A 482 27.50 3.63 -21.37
C ASP A 482 26.68 2.93 -20.29
N TYR A 483 25.67 2.14 -20.68
CA TYR A 483 24.97 1.31 -19.71
C TYR A 483 25.87 0.17 -19.23
N PHE A 484 26.48 -0.55 -20.18
CA PHE A 484 27.61 -1.45 -19.98
C PHE A 484 28.84 -0.88 -20.70
N PRO A 485 30.08 -1.12 -20.21
CA PRO A 485 31.30 -0.61 -20.83
C PRO A 485 31.38 -0.95 -22.32
N THR A 486 31.43 0.05 -23.20
CA THR A 486 31.66 -0.17 -24.65
C THR A 486 33.14 -0.08 -25.03
N SER A 487 33.98 0.44 -24.12
CA SER A 487 35.44 0.45 -24.26
C SER A 487 36.12 0.34 -22.88
N TYR A 488 37.34 -0.19 -22.85
CA TYR A 488 38.14 -0.26 -21.62
C TYR A 488 38.46 1.12 -21.02
N LEU A 489 38.51 2.17 -21.85
CA LEU A 489 38.81 3.54 -21.39
C LEU A 489 37.66 4.14 -20.58
N ASN A 490 36.42 3.77 -20.91
CA ASN A 490 35.21 4.29 -20.25
C ASN A 490 34.61 3.33 -19.23
N GLU A 491 35.27 2.21 -18.95
CA GLU A 491 34.74 1.15 -18.09
C GLU A 491 34.28 1.69 -16.73
N ARG A 492 35.11 2.50 -16.05
CA ARG A 492 34.75 3.08 -14.74
C ARG A 492 33.48 3.94 -14.77
N TYR A 493 33.18 4.57 -15.90
CA TYR A 493 32.06 5.50 -16.04
C TYR A 493 30.80 4.86 -16.61
N ALA A 494 30.83 3.57 -16.93
CA ALA A 494 29.64 2.82 -17.26
C ALA A 494 28.69 2.77 -16.06
N PHE A 495 27.39 2.79 -16.30
CA PHE A 495 26.37 2.84 -15.25
C PHE A 495 26.54 1.72 -14.21
N THR A 496 26.81 0.48 -14.64
CA THR A 496 27.00 -0.64 -13.71
C THR A 496 28.09 -0.36 -12.68
N ASN A 497 29.22 0.19 -13.14
CA ASN A 497 30.36 0.49 -12.28
C ASN A 497 30.13 1.74 -11.42
N LEU A 498 29.42 2.75 -11.96
CA LEU A 498 28.99 3.91 -11.19
C LEU A 498 28.02 3.53 -10.06
N LEU A 499 27.11 2.59 -10.32
CA LEU A 499 26.16 2.11 -9.33
C LEU A 499 26.91 1.42 -8.17
N ASP A 500 27.87 0.56 -8.49
CA ASP A 500 28.72 -0.09 -7.49
C ASP A 500 29.51 0.92 -6.65
N GLU A 501 30.14 1.93 -7.28
CA GLU A 501 30.93 2.97 -6.57
C GLU A 501 30.05 3.83 -5.65
N VAL A 502 28.85 4.24 -6.10
CA VAL A 502 27.97 5.17 -5.36
C VAL A 502 27.07 4.46 -4.35
N LYS A 503 26.61 3.25 -4.65
CA LYS A 503 25.59 2.54 -3.87
C LYS A 503 26.11 1.32 -3.13
N GLY A 504 27.36 0.90 -3.39
CA GLY A 504 27.95 -0.28 -2.78
C GLY A 504 27.24 -1.57 -3.20
N THR A 505 26.72 -1.62 -4.43
CA THR A 505 26.12 -2.82 -4.98
C THR A 505 27.18 -3.86 -5.34
N GLN A 506 26.74 -5.10 -5.49
CA GLN A 506 27.56 -6.22 -5.93
C GLN A 506 26.90 -6.90 -7.11
N ASP A 507 27.66 -7.01 -8.19
CA ASP A 507 27.23 -7.65 -9.43
C ASP A 507 27.67 -9.11 -9.52
N ARG A 508 26.76 -9.97 -10.02
CA ARG A 508 27.04 -11.36 -10.34
C ARG A 508 26.52 -11.69 -11.72
N MET A 509 27.40 -12.13 -12.60
CA MET A 509 27.02 -12.62 -13.93
C MET A 509 26.06 -13.82 -13.84
N ILE A 510 25.00 -13.81 -14.65
CA ILE A 510 23.97 -14.86 -14.72
C ILE A 510 24.09 -15.57 -16.06
N ARG A 511 24.49 -16.86 -16.08
CA ARG A 511 24.79 -17.58 -17.32
C ARG A 511 23.70 -18.56 -17.76
N ASN A 512 22.84 -18.99 -16.85
CA ASN A 512 21.85 -20.03 -17.11
C ASN A 512 20.64 -19.90 -16.18
N LEU A 513 19.60 -20.70 -16.45
CA LEU A 513 18.36 -20.71 -15.67
C LEU A 513 18.56 -21.08 -14.19
N THR A 514 19.51 -21.96 -13.89
CA THR A 514 19.82 -22.35 -12.51
C THR A 514 20.36 -21.16 -11.72
N ASP A 515 21.23 -20.36 -12.33
CA ASP A 515 21.73 -19.11 -11.73
C ASP A 515 20.61 -18.09 -11.50
N VAL A 516 19.70 -17.93 -12.47
CA VAL A 516 18.52 -17.04 -12.33
C VAL A 516 17.69 -17.44 -11.11
N LYS A 517 17.29 -18.71 -11.03
CA LYS A 517 16.46 -19.22 -9.93
C LYS A 517 17.20 -19.09 -8.60
N PHE A 518 18.46 -19.52 -8.53
CA PHE A 518 19.26 -19.43 -7.32
C PHE A 518 19.38 -17.99 -6.84
N PHE A 519 19.70 -17.05 -7.73
CA PHE A 519 19.85 -15.64 -7.38
C PHE A 519 18.53 -15.06 -6.86
N LEU A 520 17.43 -15.23 -7.61
CA LEU A 520 16.12 -14.73 -7.23
C LEU A 520 15.52 -15.46 -6.02
N ASP A 521 15.91 -16.68 -5.68
CA ASP A 521 15.40 -17.34 -4.47
C ASP A 521 16.23 -17.01 -3.23
N LYS A 522 17.54 -16.77 -3.38
CA LYS A 522 18.47 -16.55 -2.26
C LYS A 522 18.72 -15.09 -1.92
N MET A 523 18.55 -14.17 -2.87
CA MET A 523 18.80 -12.74 -2.66
C MET A 523 17.46 -12.00 -2.55
N PRO A 524 16.90 -11.78 -1.35
CA PRO A 524 15.53 -11.25 -1.19
C PRO A 524 15.35 -9.84 -1.79
N THR A 525 16.39 -9.00 -1.74
CA THR A 525 16.44 -7.65 -2.31
C THR A 525 17.21 -7.59 -3.63
N GLY A 526 17.63 -8.74 -4.17
CA GLY A 526 18.37 -8.78 -5.43
C GLY A 526 17.44 -8.74 -6.63
N ILE A 527 17.86 -8.00 -7.66
CA ILE A 527 17.23 -7.97 -8.99
C ILE A 527 18.25 -8.34 -10.06
N ILE A 528 17.79 -8.83 -11.19
CA ILE A 528 18.60 -9.09 -12.37
C ILE A 528 18.33 -7.98 -13.38
N HIS A 529 19.32 -7.54 -14.12
CA HIS A 529 19.17 -6.59 -15.21
C HIS A 529 20.06 -6.97 -16.39
N GLY A 530 19.75 -6.42 -17.56
CA GLY A 530 20.60 -6.57 -18.72
C GLY A 530 20.13 -5.79 -19.93
N ILE A 531 20.81 -6.00 -21.05
CA ILE A 531 20.43 -5.50 -22.36
C ILE A 531 20.35 -6.69 -23.30
N GLY A 532 19.25 -6.79 -24.05
CA GLY A 532 19.05 -7.80 -25.08
C GLY A 532 18.33 -7.23 -26.29
N CYS A 533 18.25 -8.00 -27.37
CA CYS A 533 17.50 -7.60 -28.56
C CYS A 533 15.99 -7.66 -28.31
N ALA A 534 15.29 -6.55 -28.55
CA ALA A 534 13.84 -6.46 -28.38
C ALA A 534 13.08 -7.49 -29.21
N GLU A 535 13.59 -7.79 -30.41
CA GLU A 535 13.02 -8.75 -31.36
C GLU A 535 12.96 -10.19 -30.83
N ASP A 536 13.88 -10.57 -29.94
CA ASP A 536 13.87 -11.89 -29.30
C ASP A 536 13.01 -11.90 -28.03
N MET A 537 12.97 -10.78 -27.31
CA MET A 537 12.19 -10.67 -26.07
C MET A 537 10.68 -10.62 -26.34
N ILE A 538 10.26 -9.82 -27.32
CA ILE A 538 8.85 -9.53 -27.65
C ILE A 538 8.64 -9.46 -29.18
N PRO A 539 8.80 -10.60 -29.89
CA PRO A 539 8.73 -10.65 -31.36
C PRO A 539 7.38 -10.20 -31.94
N GLU A 540 6.30 -10.33 -31.16
CA GLU A 540 4.94 -9.86 -31.50
C GLU A 540 4.88 -8.34 -31.73
N GLN A 541 5.77 -7.58 -31.09
CA GLN A 541 5.84 -6.11 -31.18
C GLN A 541 7.04 -5.64 -32.01
N PHE A 542 8.17 -6.35 -31.91
CA PHE A 542 9.41 -6.03 -32.64
C PHE A 542 9.71 -7.15 -33.64
N MET A 543 9.18 -6.99 -34.85
CA MET A 543 9.42 -7.96 -35.92
C MET A 543 10.80 -7.74 -36.56
N ARG A 544 11.54 -8.83 -36.77
CA ARG A 544 12.76 -8.80 -37.57
C ARG A 544 12.41 -8.58 -39.03
N THR A 545 12.98 -7.53 -39.61
CA THR A 545 12.92 -7.23 -41.06
C THR A 545 14.25 -7.53 -41.76
N ALA A 546 15.34 -7.64 -41.01
CA ALA A 546 16.66 -8.00 -41.52
C ALA A 546 17.34 -9.10 -40.68
N ILE A 547 18.27 -9.81 -41.31
CA ILE A 547 19.17 -10.75 -40.63
C ILE A 547 20.08 -9.93 -39.70
N ASN A 548 20.24 -10.36 -38.45
CA ASN A 548 20.99 -9.68 -37.39
C ASN A 548 20.39 -8.34 -36.91
N GLN A 549 19.10 -8.07 -37.18
CA GLN A 549 18.42 -6.92 -36.59
C GLN A 549 18.29 -7.10 -35.07
N CYS A 550 18.74 -6.09 -34.33
CA CYS A 550 18.64 -6.01 -32.88
C CYS A 550 18.41 -4.57 -32.46
N HIS A 551 17.29 -4.30 -31.79
CA HIS A 551 17.11 -3.07 -31.02
C HIS A 551 17.56 -3.33 -29.58
N PRO A 552 18.68 -2.73 -29.13
CA PRO A 552 19.15 -2.90 -27.76
C PRO A 552 18.11 -2.40 -26.78
N MET A 553 17.62 -3.29 -25.93
CA MET A 553 16.55 -2.98 -24.99
C MET A 553 17.01 -3.35 -23.57
N PRO A 554 17.27 -2.34 -22.71
CA PRO A 554 17.50 -2.55 -21.30
C PRO A 554 16.26 -3.14 -20.61
N PHE A 555 16.47 -4.03 -19.66
CA PHE A 555 15.38 -4.65 -18.89
C PHE A 555 15.81 -5.00 -17.46
N ILE A 556 14.81 -5.27 -16.62
CA ILE A 556 14.95 -5.80 -15.26
C ILE A 556 14.13 -7.09 -15.14
N VAL A 557 14.71 -8.10 -14.51
CA VAL A 557 14.02 -9.30 -14.03
C VAL A 557 14.04 -9.29 -12.51
N ASP A 558 12.86 -9.26 -11.89
CA ASP A 558 12.73 -9.10 -10.43
C ASP A 558 11.93 -10.24 -9.77
N GLY A 559 11.69 -11.32 -10.49
CA GLY A 559 10.98 -12.50 -10.00
C GLY A 559 10.88 -13.60 -11.05
N HIS A 560 10.46 -14.79 -10.64
CA HIS A 560 10.17 -15.90 -11.55
C HIS A 560 8.92 -16.67 -11.11
N VAL A 561 8.29 -17.32 -12.08
CA VAL A 561 7.10 -18.15 -11.93
C VAL A 561 7.31 -19.44 -12.73
N VAL A 562 6.94 -20.57 -12.14
CA VAL A 562 6.91 -21.86 -12.85
C VAL A 562 5.46 -22.17 -13.24
N LYS A 563 5.19 -22.31 -14.54
CA LYS A 563 3.88 -22.66 -15.09
C LYS A 563 4.09 -23.75 -16.13
N ASN A 564 3.35 -24.86 -16.02
CA ASN A 564 3.45 -25.99 -16.97
C ASN A 564 4.89 -26.52 -17.16
N ASN A 565 5.67 -26.62 -16.07
CA ASN A 565 7.10 -26.94 -16.07
C ASN A 565 8.03 -25.96 -16.82
N GLU A 566 7.51 -24.85 -17.34
CA GLU A 566 8.28 -23.78 -17.95
C GLU A 566 8.55 -22.68 -16.93
N THR A 567 9.71 -22.03 -17.04
CA THR A 567 10.05 -20.90 -16.17
C THR A 567 9.85 -19.58 -16.91
N TRP A 568 8.95 -18.78 -16.36
CA TRP A 568 8.59 -17.45 -16.80
C TRP A 568 9.23 -16.43 -15.85
N LEU A 569 9.85 -15.42 -16.41
CA LEU A 569 10.54 -14.35 -15.69
C LEU A 569 9.65 -13.12 -15.64
N VAL A 570 9.53 -12.55 -14.43
CA VAL A 570 8.86 -11.28 -14.22
C VAL A 570 9.79 -10.18 -14.73
N THR A 571 9.48 -9.66 -15.92
CA THR A 571 10.37 -8.80 -16.68
C THR A 571 9.73 -7.44 -16.89
N ARG A 572 10.52 -6.38 -16.74
CA ARG A 572 10.17 -5.01 -17.15
C ARG A 572 11.14 -4.56 -18.20
N LEU A 573 10.66 -4.37 -19.41
CA LEU A 573 11.43 -3.69 -20.43
C LEU A 573 11.48 -2.20 -20.08
N ALA A 574 12.54 -1.53 -20.46
CA ALA A 574 12.69 -0.10 -20.23
C ALA A 574 11.55 0.75 -20.82
N ILE A 575 10.86 0.24 -21.85
CA ILE A 575 9.71 0.88 -22.50
C ILE A 575 8.35 0.56 -21.84
N ASP A 576 8.26 -0.48 -21.00
CA ASP A 576 7.00 -0.88 -20.37
C ASP A 576 6.66 -0.01 -19.17
N ASP A 577 5.38 0.10 -18.80
CA ASP A 577 4.97 0.72 -17.53
C ASP A 577 5.55 -0.06 -16.32
N VAL A 578 6.13 0.65 -15.34
CA VAL A 578 6.78 0.03 -14.17
C VAL A 578 5.83 -0.84 -13.32
N HIS A 579 4.53 -0.54 -13.34
CA HIS A 579 3.50 -1.31 -12.63
C HIS A 579 2.83 -2.39 -13.50
N THR A 580 3.31 -2.59 -14.72
CA THR A 580 2.79 -3.57 -15.69
C THR A 580 3.91 -4.48 -16.19
N PRO A 581 4.48 -5.32 -15.30
CA PRO A 581 5.48 -6.29 -15.74
C PRO A 581 4.92 -7.32 -16.72
N ARG A 582 5.80 -7.80 -17.60
CA ARG A 582 5.55 -8.90 -18.52
C ARG A 582 6.06 -10.20 -17.92
N LEU A 583 5.43 -11.31 -18.30
CA LEU A 583 5.96 -12.65 -18.09
C LEU A 583 6.61 -13.09 -19.39
N LEU A 584 7.94 -13.20 -19.39
CA LEU A 584 8.71 -13.66 -20.56
C LEU A 584 9.37 -14.99 -20.25
N MET A 585 9.39 -15.92 -21.19
CA MET A 585 10.06 -17.20 -20.98
C MET A 585 11.58 -17.01 -20.93
N TRP A 586 12.27 -17.83 -20.13
CA TRP A 586 13.73 -17.80 -20.04
C TRP A 586 14.44 -17.88 -21.41
N PRO A 587 14.05 -18.76 -22.36
CA PRO A 587 14.70 -18.82 -23.67
C PRO A 587 14.68 -17.49 -24.42
N ASN A 588 13.60 -16.71 -24.33
CA ASN A 588 13.50 -15.40 -24.97
C ASN A 588 14.55 -14.42 -24.41
N ILE A 589 14.69 -14.37 -23.08
CA ILE A 589 15.68 -13.50 -22.43
C ILE A 589 17.11 -13.97 -22.75
N PHE A 590 17.37 -15.27 -22.68
CA PHE A 590 18.68 -15.83 -22.97
C PHE A 590 19.11 -15.56 -24.42
N ASN A 591 18.23 -15.83 -25.39
CA ASN A 591 18.49 -15.59 -26.80
C ASN A 591 18.70 -14.09 -27.09
N ALA A 592 17.88 -13.22 -26.48
CA ALA A 592 18.01 -11.78 -26.64
C ALA A 592 19.36 -11.25 -26.16
N VAL A 593 19.84 -11.72 -25.01
CA VAL A 593 21.15 -11.35 -24.46
C VAL A 593 22.28 -11.91 -25.31
N SER A 594 22.16 -13.17 -25.77
CA SER A 594 23.15 -13.80 -26.65
C SER A 594 23.28 -13.07 -27.98
N ALA A 595 22.16 -12.71 -28.61
CA ALA A 595 22.16 -11.97 -29.87
C ALA A 595 22.76 -10.56 -29.69
N TYR A 596 22.46 -9.89 -28.57
CA TYR A 596 23.04 -8.59 -28.28
C TYR A 596 24.54 -8.67 -28.01
N GLN A 597 25.01 -9.73 -27.34
CA GLN A 597 26.43 -9.96 -27.09
C GLN A 597 27.26 -9.93 -28.39
N GLU A 598 26.78 -10.57 -29.46
CA GLU A 598 27.46 -10.61 -30.76
C GLU A 598 27.61 -9.22 -31.41
N LEU A 599 26.72 -8.28 -31.05
CA LEU A 599 26.71 -6.91 -31.57
C LEU A 599 27.41 -5.92 -30.62
N HIS A 600 27.68 -6.33 -29.38
CA HIS A 600 28.32 -5.48 -28.39
C HIS A 600 29.81 -5.26 -28.74
N PRO A 601 30.34 -4.02 -28.69
CA PRO A 601 31.71 -3.72 -29.12
C PRO A 601 32.81 -4.56 -28.44
N LEU A 602 32.57 -4.96 -27.19
CA LEU A 602 33.47 -5.80 -26.39
C LEU A 602 33.03 -7.27 -26.29
N ASN A 603 32.05 -7.71 -27.09
CA ASN A 603 31.49 -9.07 -27.05
C ASN A 603 31.07 -9.50 -25.63
N THR A 604 30.48 -8.57 -24.87
CA THR A 604 30.24 -8.71 -23.44
C THR A 604 28.89 -9.33 -23.17
N TRP A 605 28.85 -10.35 -22.30
CA TRP A 605 27.60 -10.87 -21.76
C TRP A 605 26.98 -9.85 -20.80
N THR A 606 25.74 -9.45 -21.03
CA THR A 606 25.08 -8.30 -20.39
C THR A 606 24.01 -8.67 -19.36
N LEU A 607 23.95 -9.92 -18.88
CA LEU A 607 22.97 -10.32 -17.86
C LEU A 607 23.62 -10.49 -16.48
N TYR A 608 23.25 -9.62 -15.55
CA TYR A 608 23.82 -9.56 -14.20
C TYR A 608 22.73 -9.49 -13.13
N GLY A 609 22.95 -10.18 -12.01
CA GLY A 609 22.21 -10.01 -10.77
C GLY A 609 22.92 -8.98 -9.89
N ILE A 610 22.20 -7.95 -9.47
CA ILE A 610 22.67 -6.89 -8.56
C ILE A 610 22.06 -7.13 -7.18
N ARG A 611 22.86 -6.97 -6.13
CA ARG A 611 22.39 -6.92 -4.74
C ARG A 611 23.12 -5.84 -3.95
N LYS A 612 22.59 -5.51 -2.77
CA LYS A 612 23.26 -4.68 -1.77
C LYS A 612 23.84 -5.54 -0.65
#